data_AF-T1B770-F1
#
_entry.id   AF-T1B770-F1
#
_cell.length_a   1.000
_cell.length_b   1.000
_cell.length_c   1.000
_cell.angle_alpha   90.00
_cell.angle_beta   90.00
_cell.angle_gamma   90.00
#
_symmetry.space_group_name_H-M   'P 1'
#
loop_
_entity.id
_entity.type
_entity.pdbx_description
1 polymer ?
#
loop_
_entity_poly.entity_id
_entity_poly.type
_entity_poly.pdbx_seq_one_letter_code
_entity_poly.pdbx_strand_id
1 'polypeptide(L)' 'MASQAVGDAWLRSRTGLLLPVPSALLAHATNHVINPAHAQAATHLAEGAIEPFWFDKRYLH' A
#
# COMPACT_ATOMS: atom_id res chain seq x y z
N MET A 1 5.16 -3.89 -16.41
CA MET A 1 6.15 -4.90 -15.98
C MET A 1 7.27 -4.32 -15.11
N ALA A 2 7.82 -3.14 -15.41
CA ALA A 2 8.89 -2.53 -14.59
C ALA A 2 8.49 -2.27 -13.12
N SER A 3 7.29 -1.74 -12.86
CA SER A 3 6.81 -1.46 -11.50
C SER A 3 6.71 -2.70 -10.62
N GLN A 4 6.24 -3.83 -11.19
CA GLN A 4 6.13 -5.09 -10.48
C GLN A 4 7.50 -5.63 -10.08
N ALA A 5 8.47 -5.67 -11.00
CA ALA A 5 9.80 -6.19 -10.71
C ALA A 5 10.51 -5.39 -9.59
N VAL A 6 10.35 -4.05 -9.59
CA VAL A 6 10.86 -3.18 -8.53
C VAL A 6 10.17 -3.47 -7.20
N GLY A 7 8.84 -3.58 -7.18
CA GLY A 7 8.09 -3.91 -5.96
C GLY A 7 8.47 -5.27 -5.38
N ASP A 8 8.61 -6.29 -6.23
CA ASP A 8 9.00 -7.64 -5.82
C ASP A 8 10.41 -7.68 -5.21
N ALA A 9 11.36 -6.97 -5.82
CA ALA A 9 12.71 -6.84 -5.28
C ALA A 9 12.72 -6.14 -3.92
N TRP A 10 11.94 -5.05 -3.78
CA TRP A 10 11.81 -4.34 -2.53
C TRP A 10 11.17 -5.19 -1.42
N LEU A 11 10.09 -5.90 -1.72
CA LEU A 11 9.43 -6.81 -0.76
C LEU A 11 10.38 -7.89 -0.24
N ARG A 12 11.15 -8.53 -1.14
CA ARG A 12 12.16 -9.54 -0.76
C ARG A 12 13.28 -8.96 0.09
N SER A 13 13.70 -7.72 -0.18
CA SER A 13 14.80 -7.07 0.55
C SER A 13 14.46 -6.81 2.02
N ARG A 14 13.18 -6.63 2.36
CA ARG A 14 12.71 -6.26 3.71
C ARG A 14 13.47 -5.07 4.30
N THR A 15 13.84 -4.11 3.46
CA THR A 15 14.65 -2.94 3.85
C THR A 15 13.83 -1.82 4.48
N GLY A 16 12.50 -1.88 4.39
CA GLY A 16 11.61 -0.94 5.06
C GLY A 16 10.21 -1.50 5.24
N LEU A 17 9.48 -0.92 6.19
CA LEU A 17 8.08 -1.25 6.44
C LEU A 17 7.17 -0.70 5.33
N LEU A 18 7.44 0.52 4.86
CA LEU A 18 6.65 1.24 3.87
C LEU A 18 7.49 1.60 2.65
N LEU A 19 6.93 1.42 1.46
CA LEU A 19 7.43 1.98 0.22
C LEU A 19 6.45 3.04 -0.29
N PRO A 20 6.80 4.35 -0.23
CA PRO A 20 6.01 5.37 -0.91
C PRO A 20 6.18 5.22 -2.43
N VAL A 21 5.07 5.19 -3.15
CA VAL A 21 5.03 5.11 -4.62
C VAL A 21 4.09 6.18 -5.18
N PRO A 22 4.39 6.78 -6.35
CA PRO A 22 3.47 7.72 -6.98
C PRO A 22 2.16 7.01 -7.34
N SER A 23 1.03 7.68 -7.14
CA SER A 23 -0.25 7.21 -7.63
C SER A 23 -0.29 7.27 -9.17
N ALA A 24 -0.76 6.20 -9.79
CA ALA A 24 -0.95 6.15 -11.24
C ALA A 24 -2.23 6.88 -11.70
N LEU A 25 -3.17 7.14 -10.77
CA LEU A 25 -4.47 7.74 -11.08
C LEU A 25 -4.52 9.24 -10.75
N LEU A 26 -3.95 9.63 -9.61
CA LEU A 26 -3.98 11.00 -9.12
C LEU A 26 -2.57 11.59 -9.16
N ALA A 27 -2.38 12.62 -9.97
CA ALA A 27 -1.12 13.36 -10.00
C ALA A 27 -0.80 13.93 -8.60
N HIS A 28 0.47 13.87 -8.22
CA HIS A 28 0.99 14.35 -6.93
C HIS A 28 0.46 13.62 -5.68
N ALA A 29 -0.30 12.53 -5.82
CA ALA A 29 -0.66 11.66 -4.72
C ALA A 29 0.34 10.51 -4.55
N THR A 30 0.50 10.05 -3.31
CA THR A 30 1.41 8.95 -2.94
C THR A 30 0.61 7.80 -2.32
N ASN A 31 0.75 6.61 -2.91
CA ASN A 31 0.29 5.37 -2.29
C ASN A 31 1.42 4.75 -1.47
N HIS A 32 1.08 3.93 -0.49
CA HIS A 32 2.08 3.22 0.32
C HIS A 32 1.87 1.72 0.18
N VAL A 33 2.95 1.00 -0.13
CA VAL A 33 2.98 -0.46 -0.06
C VAL A 33 3.55 -0.85 1.29
N ILE A 34 2.82 -1.67 2.03
CA ILE A 34 3.27 -2.23 3.32
C ILE A 34 3.98 -3.56 3.06
N ASN A 35 5.15 -3.76 3.68
CA ASN A 35 5.81 -5.07 3.70
C ASN A 35 5.48 -5.82 5.00
N PRO A 36 4.56 -6.80 4.98
CA PRO A 36 4.17 -7.53 6.20
C PRO A 36 5.29 -8.42 6.75
N ALA A 37 6.30 -8.75 5.94
CA ALA A 37 7.45 -9.55 6.38
C ALA A 37 8.54 -8.71 7.06
N HIS A 38 8.39 -7.38 7.13
CA HIS A 38 9.29 -6.49 7.86
C HIS A 38 9.05 -6.61 9.37
N ALA A 39 10.11 -6.63 10.19
CA ALA A 39 9.99 -6.80 11.65
C ALA A 39 9.11 -5.75 12.33
N GLN A 40 9.08 -4.52 11.80
CA GLN A 40 8.22 -3.45 12.31
C GLN A 40 6.74 -3.63 11.98
N ALA A 41 6.35 -4.50 11.04
CA ALA A 41 4.94 -4.70 10.69
C ALA A 41 4.13 -5.17 11.90
N ALA A 42 4.71 -6.02 12.74
CA ALA A 42 4.06 -6.54 13.94
C ALA A 42 4.04 -5.56 15.14
N THR A 43 4.85 -4.49 15.11
CA THR A 43 5.06 -3.62 16.27
C THR A 43 4.66 -2.17 16.02
N HIS A 44 4.57 -1.74 14.76
CA HIS A 44 4.33 -0.35 14.37
C HIS A 44 3.03 -0.16 13.57
N LEU A 45 2.33 -1.25 13.24
CA LEU A 45 1.03 -1.20 12.58
C LEU A 45 -0.04 -1.73 13.54
N ALA A 46 -1.14 -1.00 13.59
CA ALA A 46 -2.38 -1.42 14.21
C ALA A 46 -3.53 -0.93 13.33
N GLU A 47 -4.61 -1.71 13.24
CA GLU A 47 -5.85 -1.24 12.64
C GLU A 47 -6.44 -0.14 13.54
N GLY A 48 -6.57 1.08 13.00
CA GLY A 48 -7.01 2.25 13.78
C GLY A 48 -8.52 2.31 13.97
N ALA A 49 -9.28 2.18 12.88
CA ALA A 49 -10.73 2.12 12.88
C ALA A 49 -11.21 1.41 11.62
N ILE A 50 -12.32 0.67 11.74
CA ILE A 50 -13.05 0.12 10.61
C ILE A 50 -14.24 1.04 10.36
N GLU A 51 -14.14 1.87 9.34
CA GLU A 51 -15.19 2.80 8.96
C GLU A 51 -16.14 2.18 7.91
N PRO A 52 -17.46 2.43 7.98
CA PRO A 52 -18.37 2.02 6.93
C PRO A 52 -17.99 2.66 5.57
N PHE A 53 -17.69 1.82 4.58
CA PHE A 53 -17.48 2.27 3.20
C PHE A 53 -18.74 2.07 2.36
N TRP A 54 -19.32 3.17 1.89
CA TRP A 54 -20.51 3.14 1.05
C TRP A 54 -20.11 3.24 -0.42
N PHE A 55 -20.25 2.14 -1.15
CA PHE A 55 -20.21 2.19 -2.60
C PHE A 55 -21.44 2.95 -3.10
N ASP A 56 -21.21 4.08 -3.76
CA ASP A 56 -22.29 4.76 -4.48
C ASP A 56 -22.74 3.86 -5.63
N LYS A 57 -24.01 3.46 -5.59
CA LYS A 57 -24.61 2.49 -6.51
C LYS A 57 -24.47 2.90 -7.98
N ARG A 58 -24.30 4.20 -8.26
CA ARG A 58 -24.08 4.73 -9.62
C ARG A 58 -22.73 4.32 -10.22
N TYR A 59 -21.80 3.79 -9.41
CA TYR A 59 -20.49 3.32 -9.84
C TYR A 59 -20.35 1.78 -9.83
N LEU A 60 -21.45 1.04 -9.69
CA LEU A 60 -21.48 -0.43 -9.67
C LEU A 60 -21.98 -1.06 -10.98
N HIS A 61 -21.92 -0.31 -12.09
CA HIS A 61 -22.47 -0.72 -13.40
C HIS A 61 -21.38 -1.19 -14.36
#